data_AF-A0A0N4VL15-F1
#
_entry.id   AF-A0A0N4VL15-F1
#
_cell.length_a   1.000
_cell.length_b   1.000
_cell.length_c   1.000
_cell.angle_alpha   90.00
_cell.angle_beta   90.00
_cell.angle_gamma   90.00
#
_symmetry.space_group_name_H-M   'P 1'
#
loop_
_entity.id
_entity.type
_entity.pdbx_description
1 polymer ?
#
loop_
_entity_poly.entity_id
_entity_poly.type
_entity_poly.pdbx_seq_one_letter_code
_entity_poly.pdbx_strand_id
1 'polypeptide(L)'
;MSSFVAALRPFSHSLCKTSTRTHIMYKNPYITRFKERSKVSPDHFKKGTGLTGLFVNEHPHHSLNVVYGRILRILQSMPESAAYRKYTEEIVKRRLALVEQEPDIQKLEEKIGMGQIEEVIQQAEYELQAARAILQSKAWEPLVEKPPEDQWKWPIV
;
A
#
# COMPACT_ATOMS: atom_id res chain seq x y z
N MET A 1 -53.82 -57.45 -4.13
CA MET A 1 -52.53 -58.12 -3.89
C MET A 1 -51.53 -57.62 -4.92
N SER A 2 -50.58 -56.77 -4.53
CA SER A 2 -49.26 -56.77 -5.16
C SER A 2 -48.31 -56.02 -4.24
N SER A 3 -47.32 -56.76 -3.76
CA SER A 3 -46.45 -56.40 -2.65
C SER A 3 -45.43 -55.32 -3.04
N PHE A 4 -45.22 -54.42 -2.11
CA PHE A 4 -44.13 -53.46 -2.08
C PHE A 4 -42.79 -54.24 -1.96
N VAL A 5 -41.94 -54.18 -2.98
CA VAL A 5 -40.54 -54.65 -2.90
C VAL A 5 -39.64 -53.43 -3.01
N ALA A 6 -39.16 -52.96 -1.86
CA ALA A 6 -38.15 -51.91 -1.76
C ALA A 6 -36.80 -52.48 -2.23
N ALA A 7 -36.34 -52.06 -3.41
CA ALA A 7 -34.99 -52.34 -3.87
C ALA A 7 -34.00 -51.45 -3.10
N LEU A 8 -33.26 -52.06 -2.16
CA LEU A 8 -32.10 -51.44 -1.52
C LEU A 8 -31.02 -51.17 -2.58
N ARG A 9 -30.79 -49.90 -2.94
CA ARG A 9 -29.61 -49.51 -3.71
C ARG A 9 -28.36 -49.71 -2.83
N PRO A 10 -27.29 -50.36 -3.32
CA PRO A 10 -26.06 -50.47 -2.55
C PRO A 10 -25.43 -49.09 -2.38
N PHE A 11 -25.01 -48.81 -1.13
CA PHE A 11 -24.24 -47.64 -0.74
C PHE A 11 -22.92 -47.63 -1.53
N SER A 12 -22.86 -46.85 -2.62
CA SER A 12 -21.60 -46.54 -3.29
C SER A 12 -20.70 -45.83 -2.29
N HIS A 13 -19.73 -46.55 -1.73
CA HIS A 13 -18.63 -45.96 -1.00
C HIS A 13 -17.90 -45.04 -1.98
N SER A 14 -18.15 -43.74 -1.86
CA SER A 14 -17.29 -42.73 -2.42
C SER A 14 -15.91 -43.04 -1.84
N LEU A 15 -14.99 -43.47 -2.71
CA LEU A 15 -13.58 -43.48 -2.39
C LEU A 15 -13.23 -42.03 -2.08
N CYS A 16 -13.25 -41.69 -0.79
CA CYS A 16 -12.64 -40.48 -0.28
C CYS A 16 -11.18 -40.56 -0.73
N LYS A 17 -10.87 -39.89 -1.84
CA LYS A 17 -9.49 -39.68 -2.25
C LYS A 17 -8.91 -38.75 -1.21
N THR A 18 -8.47 -39.30 -0.09
CA THR A 18 -7.56 -38.63 0.83
C THR A 18 -6.27 -38.43 0.05
N SER A 19 -6.22 -37.35 -0.73
CA SER A 19 -5.00 -36.85 -1.33
C SER A 19 -4.09 -36.56 -0.15
N THR A 20 -3.16 -37.48 0.13
CA THR A 20 -2.03 -37.25 1.01
C THR A 20 -1.20 -36.16 0.34
N ARG A 21 -1.58 -34.90 0.60
CA ARG A 21 -0.86 -33.72 0.14
C ARG A 21 0.48 -33.75 0.85
N THR A 22 1.49 -34.32 0.18
CA THR A 22 2.88 -34.26 0.61
C THR A 22 3.31 -32.79 0.62
N HIS A 23 3.12 -32.15 1.77
CA HIS A 23 3.51 -30.77 2.00
C HIS A 23 5.01 -30.74 2.28
N ILE A 24 5.83 -30.92 1.24
CA ILE A 24 7.27 -30.67 1.33
C ILE A 24 7.48 -29.21 1.80
N MET A 25 8.50 -28.97 2.63
CA MET A 25 8.81 -27.63 3.18
C MET A 25 8.95 -26.56 2.08
N TYR A 26 9.33 -26.98 0.87
CA TYR A 26 9.48 -26.14 -0.31
C TYR A 26 8.16 -25.80 -1.04
N LYS A 27 7.05 -26.47 -0.72
CA LYS A 27 5.69 -26.13 -1.20
C LYS A 27 4.99 -25.21 -0.20
N ASN A 28 5.67 -24.14 0.22
CA ASN A 28 5.07 -23.13 1.09
C ASN A 28 4.36 -22.05 0.24
N PRO A 29 3.05 -21.79 0.44
CA PRO A 29 2.32 -20.76 -0.28
C PRO A 29 2.91 -19.34 -0.09
N TYR A 30 3.50 -19.03 1.07
CA TYR A 30 4.14 -17.74 1.33
C TYR A 30 5.38 -17.52 0.46
N ILE A 31 6.24 -18.54 0.35
CA ILE A 31 7.45 -18.49 -0.50
C ILE A 31 7.04 -18.35 -1.98
N THR A 32 5.98 -19.05 -2.38
CA THR A 32 5.47 -19.01 -3.76
C THR A 32 5.00 -17.60 -4.13
N ARG A 33 4.19 -16.96 -3.28
CA ARG A 33 3.71 -15.59 -3.49
C ARG A 33 4.84 -14.57 -3.60
N PHE A 34 5.86 -14.69 -2.75
CA PHE A 34 7.03 -13.80 -2.78
C PHE A 34 7.80 -13.96 -4.10
N LYS A 35 8.07 -15.22 -4.49
CA LYS A 35 8.73 -15.55 -5.76
C LYS A 35 7.95 -15.10 -6.98
N GLU A 36 6.63 -15.05 -6.90
CA GLU A 36 5.78 -14.53 -7.97
C GLU A 36 5.90 -13.01 -8.08
N ARG A 37 5.82 -12.27 -6.97
CA ARG A 37 5.96 -10.81 -6.98
C ARG A 37 7.35 -10.30 -7.31
N SER A 38 8.38 -11.10 -7.05
CA SER A 38 9.75 -10.73 -7.43
C SER A 38 10.03 -10.86 -8.92
N LYS A 39 9.12 -11.44 -9.70
CA LYS A 39 9.31 -11.56 -11.15
C LYS A 39 9.05 -10.20 -11.78
N VAL A 40 10.03 -9.75 -12.55
CA VAL A 40 9.96 -8.53 -13.36
C VAL A 40 10.15 -8.94 -14.82
N SER A 41 9.54 -8.22 -15.74
CA SER A 41 9.73 -8.39 -17.18
C SER A 41 11.22 -8.46 -17.55
N PRO A 42 11.62 -9.41 -18.43
CA PRO A 42 13.01 -9.56 -18.84
C PRO A 42 13.57 -8.32 -19.55
N ASP A 43 12.72 -7.46 -20.10
CA ASP A 43 13.13 -6.23 -20.78
C ASP A 43 13.16 -5.00 -19.87
N HIS A 44 12.68 -5.11 -18.63
CA HIS A 44 12.68 -4.00 -17.68
C HIS A 44 14.10 -3.71 -17.17
N PHE A 45 14.46 -2.42 -17.10
CA PHE A 45 15.81 -1.96 -16.75
C PHE A 45 16.25 -2.37 -15.34
N LYS A 46 15.31 -2.47 -14.38
CA LYS A 46 15.58 -2.82 -12.99
C LYS A 46 15.17 -4.26 -12.68
N LYS A 47 16.11 -5.12 -12.25
CA LYS A 47 15.80 -6.52 -11.89
C LYS A 47 15.41 -6.72 -10.42
N GLY A 48 15.76 -5.77 -9.57
CA GLY A 48 15.48 -5.78 -8.14
C GLY A 48 15.83 -4.44 -7.51
N THR A 49 15.25 -4.17 -6.35
CA THR A 49 15.51 -2.96 -5.55
C THR A 49 16.67 -3.14 -4.57
N GLY A 50 17.05 -4.38 -4.26
CA GLY A 50 18.02 -4.71 -3.21
C GLY A 50 17.45 -4.60 -1.78
N LEU A 51 16.18 -4.20 -1.64
CA LEU A 51 15.49 -4.06 -0.36
C LEU A 51 14.53 -5.23 -0.13
N THR A 52 14.57 -5.81 1.07
CA THR A 52 13.72 -6.97 1.38
C THR A 52 12.26 -6.53 1.51
N GLY A 53 11.38 -7.15 0.72
CA GLY A 53 9.94 -6.88 0.77
C GLY A 53 9.47 -5.69 -0.08
N LEU A 54 10.39 -4.96 -0.71
CA LEU A 54 10.09 -3.91 -1.69
C LEU A 54 10.35 -4.42 -3.11
N PHE A 55 9.30 -4.78 -3.83
CA PHE A 55 9.41 -5.29 -5.19
C PHE A 55 9.41 -4.17 -6.21
N VAL A 56 10.09 -4.40 -7.34
CA VAL A 56 10.16 -3.44 -8.45
C VAL A 56 8.76 -3.18 -9.02
N ASN A 57 8.47 -1.92 -9.29
CA ASN A 57 7.25 -1.53 -9.98
C ASN A 57 7.57 -1.21 -11.45
N GLU A 58 6.95 -1.94 -12.39
CA GLU A 58 7.20 -1.75 -13.83
C GLU A 58 6.62 -0.43 -14.37
N HIS A 59 5.60 0.12 -13.71
CA HIS A 59 4.88 1.32 -14.14
C HIS A 59 4.80 2.34 -12.98
N PRO A 60 5.93 2.92 -12.56
CA PRO A 60 5.98 3.82 -11.41
C PRO A 60 5.23 5.13 -11.66
N HIS A 61 5.33 5.72 -12.85
CA HIS A 61 4.64 6.99 -13.19
C HIS A 61 3.12 6.87 -13.07
N HIS A 62 2.55 5.78 -13.59
CA HIS A 62 1.12 5.52 -13.47
C HIS A 62 0.72 5.36 -12.00
N SER A 63 1.48 4.57 -11.23
CA SER A 63 1.23 4.33 -9.81
C SER A 63 1.26 5.63 -9.00
N LEU A 64 2.28 6.47 -9.22
CA LEU A 64 2.42 7.78 -8.57
C LEU A 64 1.29 8.73 -8.94
N ASN A 65 0.91 8.83 -10.22
CA ASN A 65 -0.20 9.68 -10.65
C ASN A 65 -1.52 9.27 -10.00
N VAL A 66 -1.79 7.96 -9.88
CA VAL A 66 -2.98 7.45 -9.21
C VAL A 66 -2.98 7.82 -7.72
N VAL A 67 -1.84 7.62 -7.02
CA VAL A 67 -1.76 7.89 -5.58
C VAL A 67 -1.82 9.39 -5.29
N TYR A 68 -1.03 10.21 -5.97
CA TYR A 68 -1.06 11.67 -5.80
C TYR A 68 -2.42 12.27 -6.17
N GLY A 69 -3.06 11.78 -7.24
CA GLY A 69 -4.41 12.20 -7.60
C GLY A 69 -5.45 11.86 -6.51
N ARG A 70 -5.30 10.72 -5.83
CA ARG A 70 -6.15 10.37 -4.68
C ARG A 70 -5.87 11.27 -3.47
N ILE A 71 -4.60 11.60 -3.19
CA ILE A 71 -4.24 12.50 -2.09
C ILE A 71 -4.88 13.88 -2.31
N LEU A 72 -4.73 14.47 -3.50
CA LEU A 72 -5.31 15.78 -3.81
C LEU A 72 -6.84 15.80 -3.64
N ARG A 73 -7.54 14.73 -4.01
CA ARG A 73 -9.00 14.61 -3.80
C ARG A 73 -9.38 14.59 -2.32
N ILE A 74 -8.57 13.95 -1.47
CA ILE A 74 -8.82 13.95 -0.01
C ILE A 74 -8.53 15.33 0.56
N LEU A 75 -7.43 15.97 0.17
CA LEU A 75 -7.08 17.31 0.64
C LEU A 75 -8.14 18.36 0.31
N GLN A 76 -8.83 18.24 -0.84
CA GLN A 76 -9.96 19.11 -1.20
C GLN A 76 -11.12 19.13 -0.20
N SER A 77 -11.28 18.06 0.61
CA SER A 77 -12.33 17.99 1.63
C SER A 77 -11.96 18.64 2.96
N MET A 78 -10.69 19.03 3.15
CA MET A 78 -10.22 19.80 4.31
C MET A 78 -10.33 21.30 4.03
N PRO A 79 -10.41 22.19 5.05
CA PRO A 79 -10.45 23.63 4.81
C PRO A 79 -9.10 24.17 4.26
N GLU A 80 -9.14 25.20 3.42
CA GLU A 80 -7.93 25.83 2.83
C GLU A 80 -7.03 26.51 3.87
N SER A 81 -7.60 26.91 5.00
CA SER A 81 -6.86 27.48 6.13
C SER A 81 -6.02 26.45 6.88
N ALA A 82 -6.27 25.15 6.71
CA ALA A 82 -5.50 24.11 7.38
C ALA A 82 -4.05 24.11 6.89
N ALA A 83 -3.11 24.30 7.81
CA ALA A 83 -1.68 24.30 7.51
C ALA A 83 -1.24 22.99 6.81
N TYR A 84 -1.74 21.84 7.31
CA TYR A 84 -1.46 20.54 6.71
C TYR A 84 -1.85 20.49 5.23
N ARG A 85 -3.07 20.94 4.88
CA ARG A 85 -3.55 20.98 3.49
C ARG A 85 -2.63 21.84 2.62
N LYS A 86 -2.30 23.06 3.05
CA LYS A 86 -1.46 23.99 2.29
C LYS A 86 -0.11 23.39 1.92
N TYR A 87 0.63 22.86 2.90
CA TYR A 87 1.98 22.35 2.68
C TYR A 87 1.99 21.01 1.95
N THR A 88 1.05 20.10 2.25
CA THR A 88 0.97 18.81 1.56
C THR A 88 0.56 18.98 0.10
N GLU A 89 -0.38 19.88 -0.21
CA GLU A 89 -0.73 20.20 -1.60
C GLU A 89 0.47 20.74 -2.39
N GLU A 90 1.27 21.63 -1.79
CA GLU A 90 2.47 22.18 -2.43
C GLU A 90 3.48 21.06 -2.75
N ILE A 91 3.77 20.20 -1.77
CA ILE A 91 4.71 19.07 -1.94
C ILE A 91 4.19 18.10 -3.01
N VAL A 92 2.92 17.72 -2.94
CA VAL A 92 2.31 16.76 -3.88
C VAL A 92 2.27 17.33 -5.29
N LYS A 93 1.88 18.60 -5.48
CA LYS A 93 1.88 19.26 -6.80
C LYS A 93 3.28 19.37 -7.37
N ARG A 94 4.27 19.74 -6.56
CA ARG A 94 5.68 19.78 -6.98
C ARG A 94 6.17 18.41 -7.43
N ARG A 95 5.90 17.36 -6.67
CA ARG A 95 6.31 15.98 -7.00
C ARG A 95 5.59 15.47 -8.24
N LEU A 96 4.29 15.73 -8.36
CA LEU A 96 3.49 15.37 -9.54
C LEU A 96 4.03 16.06 -10.80
N ALA A 97 4.38 17.35 -10.72
CA ALA A 97 4.99 18.06 -11.84
C ALA A 97 6.33 17.43 -12.28
N LEU A 98 7.16 16.95 -11.34
CA LEU A 98 8.39 16.22 -11.68
C LEU A 98 8.11 14.89 -12.39
N VAL A 99 7.10 14.15 -11.92
CA VAL A 99 6.66 12.87 -12.53
C VAL A 99 6.14 13.08 -13.95
N GLU A 100 5.46 14.19 -14.22
CA GLU A 100 4.97 14.52 -15.57
C GLU A 100 6.08 15.02 -16.51
N GLN A 101 7.08 15.72 -15.98
CA GLN A 101 8.18 16.30 -16.76
C GLN A 101 9.22 15.27 -17.20
N GLU A 102 9.56 14.30 -16.33
CA GLU A 102 10.62 13.32 -16.59
C GLU A 102 10.06 11.93 -16.87
N PRO A 103 10.11 11.47 -18.15
CA PRO A 103 9.68 10.12 -18.49
C PRO A 103 10.69 9.05 -18.04
N ASP A 104 11.96 9.42 -17.86
CA ASP A 104 13.02 8.50 -17.44
C ASP A 104 13.05 8.33 -15.92
N ILE A 105 13.02 7.08 -15.46
CA ILE A 105 12.89 6.73 -14.04
C ILE A 105 14.16 7.08 -13.27
N GLN A 106 15.35 6.86 -13.85
CA GLN A 106 16.61 7.12 -13.14
C GLN A 106 16.80 8.63 -12.89
N LYS A 107 16.54 9.45 -13.90
CA LYS A 107 16.58 10.91 -13.76
C LYS A 107 15.51 11.42 -12.80
N LEU A 108 14.33 10.80 -12.80
CA LEU A 108 13.28 11.14 -11.86
C LEU A 108 13.71 10.86 -10.41
N GLU A 109 14.34 9.71 -10.14
CA GLU A 109 14.88 9.36 -8.82
C GLU A 109 15.91 10.41 -8.34
N GLU A 110 16.84 10.81 -9.20
CA GLU A 110 17.84 11.84 -8.90
C GLU A 110 17.21 13.21 -8.61
N LYS A 111 16.21 13.62 -9.39
CA LYS A 111 15.53 14.92 -9.19
C LYS A 111 14.68 14.95 -7.92
N ILE A 112 14.05 13.84 -7.56
CA ILE A 112 13.26 13.76 -6.32
C ILE A 112 14.20 13.66 -5.11
N GLY A 113 15.31 12.94 -5.21
CA GLY A 113 16.35 12.85 -4.19
C GLY A 113 15.88 12.15 -2.90
N MET A 114 14.94 11.22 -2.99
CA MET A 114 14.31 10.54 -1.84
C MET A 114 14.45 9.00 -1.92
N GLY A 115 15.59 8.50 -2.41
CA GLY A 115 15.83 7.07 -2.59
C GLY A 115 15.27 6.54 -3.91
N GLN A 116 14.87 5.27 -3.93
CA GLN A 116 14.34 4.60 -5.12
C GLN A 116 12.87 4.97 -5.37
N ILE A 117 12.42 4.85 -6.61
CA ILE A 117 11.05 5.23 -7.00
C ILE A 117 9.99 4.42 -6.25
N GLU A 118 10.26 3.17 -5.91
CA GLU A 118 9.36 2.32 -5.14
C GLU A 118 9.19 2.79 -3.69
N GLU A 119 10.24 3.35 -3.09
CA GLU A 119 10.16 3.96 -1.76
C GLU A 119 9.29 5.22 -1.80
N VAL A 120 9.41 6.02 -2.87
CA VAL A 120 8.58 7.22 -3.08
C VAL A 120 7.10 6.83 -3.25
N ILE A 121 6.80 5.76 -3.97
CA ILE A 121 5.43 5.23 -4.09
C ILE A 121 4.89 4.84 -2.71
N GLN A 122 5.69 4.11 -1.93
CA GLN A 122 5.29 3.68 -0.58
C GLN A 122 5.07 4.89 0.36
N GLN A 123 5.92 5.90 0.30
CA GLN A 123 5.73 7.17 1.02
C GLN A 123 4.41 7.84 0.63
N ALA A 124 4.08 7.89 -0.67
CA ALA A 124 2.83 8.46 -1.14
C ALA A 124 1.61 7.66 -0.65
N GLU A 125 1.71 6.33 -0.56
CA GLU A 125 0.64 5.50 0.01
C GLU A 125 0.46 5.75 1.52
N TYR A 126 1.55 5.92 2.26
CA TYR A 126 1.47 6.30 3.68
C TYR A 126 0.91 7.70 3.85
N GLU A 127 1.27 8.65 2.99
CA GLU A 127 0.70 10.00 3.02
C GLU A 127 -0.81 9.97 2.72
N LEU A 128 -1.26 9.10 1.82
CA LEU A 128 -2.69 8.90 1.57
C LEU A 128 -3.42 8.37 2.81
N GLN A 129 -2.81 7.44 3.56
CA GLN A 129 -3.36 6.94 4.82
C GLN A 129 -3.37 8.03 5.89
N ALA A 130 -2.28 8.80 6.01
CA ALA A 130 -2.15 9.92 6.93
C ALA A 130 -3.22 10.99 6.64
N ALA A 131 -3.42 11.37 5.37
CA ALA A 131 -4.45 12.33 4.98
C ALA A 131 -5.86 11.88 5.37
N ARG A 132 -6.16 10.56 5.26
CA ARG A 132 -7.44 10.01 5.75
C ARG A 132 -7.56 10.10 7.27
N ALA A 133 -6.49 9.81 7.98
CA ALA A 133 -6.48 9.89 9.45
C ALA A 133 -6.63 11.34 9.93
N ILE A 134 -5.94 12.29 9.31
CA ILE A 134 -6.05 13.74 9.59
C ILE A 134 -7.47 14.24 9.32
N LEU A 135 -8.11 13.75 8.26
CA LEU A 135 -9.50 14.08 7.96
C LEU A 135 -10.44 13.61 9.06
N GLN A 136 -10.22 12.40 9.59
CA GLN A 136 -11.03 11.84 10.67
C GLN A 136 -10.79 12.55 12.01
N SER A 137 -9.53 12.87 12.33
CA SER A 137 -9.16 13.51 13.59
C SER A 137 -9.40 15.01 13.60
N LYS A 138 -9.61 15.64 12.43
CA LYS A 138 -9.77 17.09 12.27
C LYS A 138 -8.68 17.90 12.97
N ALA A 139 -7.44 17.47 12.84
CA ALA A 139 -6.28 18.04 13.55
C ALA A 139 -5.99 19.54 13.27
N TRP A 140 -6.74 20.18 12.37
CA TRP A 140 -6.69 21.62 12.12
C TRP A 140 -7.54 22.45 13.08
N GLU A 141 -8.37 21.81 13.92
CA GLU A 141 -9.11 22.48 14.98
C GLU A 141 -8.16 22.95 16.09
N PRO A 142 -8.50 24.02 16.83
CA PRO A 142 -7.69 24.50 17.94
C PRO A 142 -7.55 23.42 19.03
N LEU A 143 -6.51 23.57 19.87
CA LEU A 143 -6.27 22.70 21.02
C LEU A 143 -7.54 22.53 21.85
N VAL A 144 -7.91 21.26 22.09
CA VAL A 144 -9.09 20.90 22.90
C VAL A 144 -8.94 21.43 24.33
N GLU A 145 -7.75 21.29 24.90
CA GLU A 145 -7.41 21.77 26.24
C GLU A 145 -6.04 22.44 26.25
N LYS A 146 -5.92 23.52 27.03
CA LYS A 146 -4.62 24.13 27.31
C LYS A 146 -3.90 23.28 28.35
N PRO A 147 -2.57 23.11 28.24
CA PRO A 147 -1.81 22.43 29.28
C PRO A 147 -1.87 23.24 30.59
N PRO A 148 -1.83 22.57 31.76
CA PRO A 148 -1.53 23.23 33.03
C PRO A 148 -0.18 23.97 32.96
N GLU A 149 -0.08 25.10 33.66
CA GLU A 149 1.08 26.01 33.60
C GLU A 149 2.42 25.30 33.87
N ASP A 150 2.44 24.33 34.78
CA ASP A 150 3.67 23.61 35.17
C ASP A 150 3.95 22.35 34.33
N GLN A 151 3.05 21.93 33.42
CA GLN A 151 3.19 20.64 32.71
C GLN A 151 4.46 20.55 31.85
N TRP A 152 4.88 21.67 31.26
CA TRP A 152 6.04 21.73 30.36
C TRP A 152 7.22 22.51 30.93
N LYS A 153 7.18 22.86 32.23
CA LYS A 153 8.31 23.51 32.91
C LYS A 153 9.40 22.49 33.18
N TRP A 154 10.55 22.65 32.54
CA TRP A 154 11.73 21.83 32.77
C TRP A 154 13.00 22.68 32.84
N PRO A 155 13.87 22.50 33.86
CA PRO A 155 13.78 21.57 35.00
C PRO A 155 12.75 22.00 36.08
N ILE A 156 12.40 21.08 36.99
CA ILE A 156 11.40 21.24 38.07
C ILE A 156 11.96 22.08 39.25
N VAL A 157 12.73 23.12 38.95
CA VAL A 157 13.39 23.96 39.97
C VAL A 157 12.52 25.14 40.34
#